data_AF-A0A5C7VW73-F1
#
_entry.id   AF-A0A5C7VW73-F1
#
_cell.length_a   1.000
_cell.length_b   1.000
_cell.length_c   1.000
_cell.angle_alpha   90.00
_cell.angle_beta   90.00
_cell.angle_gamma   90.00
#
_symmetry.space_group_name_H-M   'P 1'
#
loop_
_entity.id
_entity.type
_entity.pdbx_description
1 polymer ?
#
loop_
_entity_poly.entity_id
_entity_poly.type
_entity_poly.pdbx_seq_one_letter_code
_entity_poly.pdbx_strand_id
1 'polypeptide(L)'
;MGYSRFPMKDPRTVARDIPGIFDVIFPQLTTGTVAYFNKKAVIFSDLKVLSEDDVQSSTLQKAMLFEIAFARSEQILNGFSEADWDDCLRVAIRRQRRHFDAQLPDEILPTDRKIAEHVANNLAAMLHYMKLNAPEYELIHSPRVPGYQWIASGEGDFSLGQTLIEVKCSSSNFGSADYRQVLMYWLLSYASAIEQNTLEWKSVTLLNPRKNYVVDLSFNEIIEVTAAGKSKIEILELFSSMVGDFALKALPEFKL
;
A
#
# COMPACT_ATOMS: atom_id res chain seq x y z
N MET A 1 -24.57 20.32 -19.87
CA MET A 1 -23.10 20.53 -19.83
C MET A 1 -22.48 19.33 -19.14
N GLY A 2 -21.99 18.37 -19.90
CA GLY A 2 -21.24 17.24 -19.35
C GLY A 2 -19.82 17.71 -19.10
N TYR A 3 -19.44 17.92 -17.84
CA TYR A 3 -18.04 18.00 -17.49
C TYR A 3 -17.41 16.67 -17.90
N SER A 4 -16.52 16.70 -18.90
CA SER A 4 -15.67 15.55 -19.23
C SER A 4 -14.93 15.18 -17.96
N ARG A 5 -15.36 14.11 -17.29
CA ARG A 5 -14.72 13.63 -16.07
C ARG A 5 -13.34 13.17 -16.48
N PHE A 6 -12.31 13.73 -15.84
CA PHE A 6 -10.98 13.14 -15.85
C PHE A 6 -11.12 11.63 -15.62
N PRO A 7 -10.36 10.77 -16.32
CA PRO A 7 -10.27 9.38 -15.91
C PRO A 7 -9.82 9.38 -14.45
N MET A 8 -10.73 8.97 -13.56
CA MET A 8 -10.48 9.02 -12.12
C MET A 8 -9.33 8.06 -11.83
N LYS A 9 -8.22 8.59 -11.33
CA LYS A 9 -7.04 7.79 -10.97
C LYS A 9 -7.20 7.32 -9.53
N ASP A 10 -6.85 6.07 -9.27
CA ASP A 10 -6.81 5.56 -7.91
C ASP A 10 -5.68 6.22 -7.10
N PRO A 11 -5.77 6.24 -5.76
CA PRO A 11 -4.81 6.91 -4.89
C PRO A 11 -3.35 6.44 -5.08
N ARG A 12 -3.14 5.13 -5.33
CA ARG A 12 -1.80 4.57 -5.53
C ARG A 12 -1.19 5.06 -6.83
N THR A 13 -1.98 5.12 -7.90
CA THR A 13 -1.54 5.69 -9.18
C THR A 13 -1.20 7.17 -9.06
N VAL A 14 -1.97 7.96 -8.30
CA VAL A 14 -1.64 9.39 -8.07
C VAL A 14 -0.33 9.55 -7.31
N ALA A 15 -0.12 8.78 -6.24
CA ALA A 15 1.12 8.81 -5.46
C ALA A 15 2.39 8.45 -6.27
N ARG A 16 2.21 7.61 -7.30
CA ARG A 16 3.28 7.18 -8.19
C ARG A 16 3.54 8.16 -9.34
N ASP A 17 2.48 8.55 -10.05
CA ASP A 17 2.59 9.23 -11.34
C ASP A 17 2.62 10.76 -11.22
N ILE A 18 2.24 11.30 -10.05
CA ILE A 18 2.21 12.75 -9.80
C ILE A 18 3.02 13.08 -8.53
N PRO A 19 4.34 12.76 -8.51
CA PRO A 19 5.18 12.94 -7.34
C PRO A 19 5.32 14.42 -6.92
N GLY A 20 5.19 15.35 -7.86
CA GLY A 20 5.33 16.79 -7.59
C GLY A 20 4.35 17.34 -6.55
N ILE A 21 3.19 16.70 -6.33
CA ILE A 21 2.29 17.04 -5.22
C ILE A 21 3.00 16.79 -3.88
N PHE A 22 3.71 15.68 -3.74
CA PHE A 22 4.44 15.31 -2.53
C PHE A 22 5.70 16.14 -2.34
N ASP A 23 6.37 16.55 -3.42
CA ASP A 23 7.56 17.39 -3.32
C ASP A 23 7.23 18.77 -2.72
N VAL A 24 6.00 19.26 -2.91
CA VAL A 24 5.52 20.54 -2.35
C VAL A 24 4.98 20.37 -0.94
N ILE A 25 4.18 19.32 -0.69
CA ILE A 25 3.55 19.09 0.62
C ILE A 25 4.57 18.56 1.65
N PHE A 26 5.40 17.61 1.23
CA PHE A 26 6.37 16.88 2.04
C PHE A 26 7.80 17.02 1.49
N PRO A 27 8.34 18.26 1.40
CA PRO A 27 9.62 18.53 0.74
C PRO A 27 10.81 17.81 1.40
N GLN A 28 10.66 17.39 2.67
CA GLN A 28 11.70 16.68 3.40
C GLN A 28 11.55 15.16 3.34
N LEU A 29 10.68 14.61 2.48
CA LEU A 29 10.63 13.16 2.17
C LEU A 29 11.81 12.74 1.27
N THR A 30 13.02 13.01 1.75
CA THR A 30 14.28 12.70 1.07
C THR A 30 14.71 11.26 1.32
N THR A 31 15.70 10.79 0.55
CA THR A 31 16.33 9.48 0.79
C THR A 31 16.90 9.36 2.21
N GLY A 32 17.42 10.46 2.79
CA GLY A 32 17.94 10.47 4.15
C GLY A 32 16.85 10.26 5.20
N THR A 33 15.71 10.93 5.03
CA THR A 33 14.52 10.77 5.88
C THR A 33 13.95 9.36 5.77
N VAL A 34 13.87 8.81 4.56
CA VAL A 34 13.44 7.42 4.34
C VAL A 34 14.41 6.43 4.99
N ALA A 35 15.72 6.67 4.92
CA ALA A 35 16.70 5.84 5.62
C ALA A 35 16.55 5.94 7.15
N TYR A 36 16.24 7.12 7.68
CA TYR A 36 15.91 7.30 9.10
C TYR A 36 14.70 6.46 9.52
N PHE A 37 13.61 6.47 8.75
CA PHE A 37 12.44 5.63 9.03
C PHE A 37 12.78 4.14 8.96
N ASN A 38 13.51 3.69 7.93
CA ASN A 38 13.92 2.28 7.82
C ASN A 38 14.84 1.82 8.97
N LYS A 39 15.57 2.71 9.65
CA LYS A 39 16.36 2.33 10.84
C LYS A 39 15.48 1.91 12.03
N LYS A 40 14.20 2.26 12.02
CA LYS A 40 13.21 1.81 13.02
C LYS A 40 12.65 0.42 12.72
N ALA A 41 13.15 -0.26 11.69
CA ALA A 41 12.64 -1.56 11.30
C ALA A 41 12.78 -2.59 12.44
N VAL A 42 11.70 -3.30 12.71
CA VAL A 42 11.67 -4.44 13.63
C VAL A 42 11.66 -5.72 12.83
N ILE A 43 12.54 -6.66 13.16
CA ILE A 43 12.69 -7.93 12.46
C ILE A 43 12.00 -9.04 13.26
N PHE A 44 11.20 -9.87 12.59
CA PHE A 44 10.60 -11.08 13.11
C PHE A 44 11.60 -12.23 12.98
N SER A 45 12.43 -12.41 14.00
CA SER A 45 13.56 -13.38 14.00
C SER A 45 13.13 -14.84 13.89
N ASP A 46 11.91 -15.16 14.31
CA ASP A 46 11.39 -16.53 14.31
C ASP A 46 10.92 -16.98 12.92
N LEU A 47 10.80 -16.03 11.98
CA LEU A 47 10.40 -16.29 10.61
C LEU A 47 11.63 -16.42 9.69
N LYS A 48 11.54 -17.31 8.71
CA LYS A 48 12.61 -17.50 7.72
C LYS A 48 12.47 -16.51 6.57
N VAL A 49 13.54 -15.80 6.26
CA VAL A 49 13.59 -14.88 5.10
C VAL A 49 13.57 -15.69 3.81
N LEU A 50 12.84 -15.23 2.81
CA LEU A 50 12.89 -15.82 1.47
C LEU A 50 14.14 -15.30 0.74
N SER A 51 14.98 -16.22 0.24
CA SER A 51 16.22 -15.86 -0.45
C SER A 51 15.95 -15.18 -1.81
N GLU A 52 16.95 -14.50 -2.39
CA GLU A 52 16.81 -14.01 -3.77
C GLU A 52 16.90 -15.15 -4.79
N ASP A 53 17.72 -16.18 -4.51
CA ASP A 53 17.85 -17.35 -5.38
C ASP A 53 16.51 -18.10 -5.51
N ASP A 54 15.77 -18.26 -4.41
CA ASP A 54 14.42 -18.83 -4.45
C ASP A 54 13.50 -18.00 -5.35
N VAL A 55 13.49 -16.67 -5.20
CA VAL A 55 12.66 -15.79 -6.05
C VAL A 55 13.08 -15.87 -7.52
N GLN A 56 14.37 -15.95 -7.82
CA GLN A 56 14.89 -16.05 -9.19
C GLN A 56 14.61 -17.40 -9.83
N SER A 57 14.32 -18.44 -9.04
CA SER A 57 13.92 -19.76 -9.56
C SER A 57 12.48 -19.80 -10.09
N SER A 58 11.67 -18.78 -9.77
CA SER A 58 10.32 -18.61 -10.34
C SER A 58 10.40 -17.98 -11.73
N THR A 59 9.56 -18.46 -12.64
CA THR A 59 9.41 -17.88 -13.99
C THR A 59 8.35 -16.77 -14.04
N LEU A 60 7.55 -16.63 -12.98
CA LEU A 60 6.52 -15.61 -12.89
C LEU A 60 7.13 -14.22 -12.73
N GLN A 61 6.46 -13.21 -13.29
CA GLN A 61 6.73 -11.83 -12.94
C GLN A 61 6.57 -11.67 -11.41
N LYS A 62 7.55 -11.01 -10.76
CA LYS A 62 7.58 -10.84 -9.29
C LYS A 62 6.26 -10.28 -8.73
N ALA A 63 5.63 -9.35 -9.44
CA ALA A 63 4.33 -8.79 -9.06
C ALA A 63 3.24 -9.87 -8.98
N MET A 64 3.15 -10.75 -9.99
CA MET A 64 2.19 -11.86 -10.00
C MET A 64 2.50 -12.89 -8.92
N LEU A 65 3.77 -13.28 -8.76
CA LEU A 65 4.19 -14.24 -7.73
C LEU A 65 3.77 -13.79 -6.32
N PHE A 66 3.99 -12.52 -6.00
CA PHE A 66 3.64 -11.99 -4.68
C PHE A 66 2.16 -11.64 -4.54
N GLU A 67 1.45 -11.40 -5.64
CA GLU A 67 -0.01 -11.32 -5.62
C GLU A 67 -0.65 -12.69 -5.28
N ILE A 68 -0.11 -13.79 -5.84
CA ILE A 68 -0.52 -15.15 -5.49
C ILE A 68 -0.22 -15.43 -4.02
N ALA A 69 0.95 -15.02 -3.52
CA ALA A 69 1.31 -15.15 -2.11
C ALA A 69 0.35 -14.37 -1.20
N PHE A 70 -0.06 -13.18 -1.61
CA PHE A 70 -1.04 -12.36 -0.88
C PHE A 70 -2.40 -13.06 -0.83
N ALA A 71 -2.91 -13.53 -1.96
CA ALA A 71 -4.17 -14.29 -2.02
C ALA A 71 -4.12 -15.55 -1.15
N ARG A 72 -2.98 -16.26 -1.15
CA ARG A 72 -2.78 -17.41 -0.28
C ARG A 72 -2.75 -17.02 1.20
N SER A 73 -2.15 -15.89 1.55
CA SER A 73 -2.16 -15.38 2.92
C SER A 73 -3.58 -15.08 3.40
N GLU A 74 -4.43 -14.52 2.54
CA GLU A 74 -5.84 -14.30 2.86
C GLU A 74 -6.59 -15.62 3.12
N GLN A 75 -6.29 -16.69 2.37
CA GLN A 75 -6.85 -18.01 2.68
C GLN A 75 -6.40 -18.52 4.06
N ILE A 76 -5.12 -18.39 4.40
CA ILE A 76 -4.58 -18.79 5.72
C ILE A 76 -5.28 -18.00 6.84
N LEU A 77 -5.43 -16.68 6.68
CA LEU A 77 -6.09 -15.80 7.65
C LEU A 77 -7.58 -16.15 7.81
N ASN A 78 -8.22 -16.66 6.77
CA ASN A 78 -9.60 -17.16 6.80
C ASN A 78 -9.72 -18.62 7.32
N GLY A 79 -8.63 -19.22 7.81
CA GLY A 79 -8.62 -20.53 8.45
C GLY A 79 -8.43 -21.72 7.49
N PHE A 80 -8.10 -21.48 6.22
CA PHE A 80 -7.85 -22.55 5.25
C PHE A 80 -6.40 -23.06 5.36
N SER A 81 -6.22 -24.24 5.97
CA SER A 81 -4.91 -24.88 6.10
C SER A 81 -4.36 -25.38 4.76
N GLU A 82 -5.23 -25.89 3.88
CA GLU A 82 -4.85 -26.33 2.54
C GLU A 82 -5.02 -25.18 1.53
N ALA A 83 -4.13 -25.14 0.55
CA ALA A 83 -4.13 -24.11 -0.48
C ALA A 83 -5.08 -24.47 -1.64
N ASP A 84 -6.04 -23.59 -1.92
CA ASP A 84 -6.75 -23.59 -3.19
C ASP A 84 -5.97 -22.68 -4.16
N TRP A 85 -5.04 -23.28 -4.90
CA TRP A 85 -4.16 -22.58 -5.83
C TRP A 85 -4.90 -22.01 -7.04
N ASP A 86 -6.01 -22.63 -7.45
CA ASP A 86 -6.83 -22.15 -8.57
C ASP A 86 -7.56 -20.86 -8.17
N ASP A 87 -8.08 -20.81 -6.94
CA ASP A 87 -8.61 -19.56 -6.37
C ASP A 87 -7.52 -18.50 -6.19
N CYS A 88 -6.35 -18.86 -5.65
CA CYS A 88 -5.23 -17.92 -5.51
C CYS A 88 -4.85 -17.30 -6.86
N LEU A 89 -4.73 -18.11 -7.91
CA LEU A 89 -4.42 -17.65 -9.26
C LEU A 89 -5.52 -16.72 -9.78
N ARG A 90 -6.78 -17.12 -9.64
CA ARG A 90 -7.94 -16.34 -10.09
C ARG A 90 -7.99 -14.97 -9.41
N VAL A 91 -7.79 -14.91 -8.10
CA VAL A 91 -7.75 -13.67 -7.32
C VAL A 91 -6.59 -12.79 -7.79
N ALA A 92 -5.39 -13.36 -7.93
CA ALA A 92 -4.21 -12.64 -8.34
C ALA A 92 -4.34 -12.05 -9.76
N ILE A 93 -4.81 -12.85 -10.72
CA ILE A 93 -5.11 -12.39 -12.09
C ILE A 93 -6.13 -11.25 -12.07
N ARG A 94 -7.21 -11.37 -11.29
CA ARG A 94 -8.25 -10.32 -11.20
C ARG A 94 -7.66 -8.99 -10.71
N ARG A 95 -6.74 -9.03 -9.75
CA ARG A 95 -6.09 -7.82 -9.19
C ARG A 95 -5.05 -7.25 -10.16
N GLN A 96 -4.18 -8.10 -10.71
CA GLN A 96 -3.10 -7.68 -11.62
C GLN A 96 -3.61 -7.18 -12.98
N ARG A 97 -4.77 -7.65 -13.47
CA ARG A 97 -5.40 -7.14 -14.71
C ARG A 97 -5.65 -5.63 -14.75
N ARG A 98 -5.63 -4.95 -13.59
CA ARG A 98 -5.75 -3.49 -13.50
C ARG A 98 -4.46 -2.78 -13.95
N HIS A 99 -3.35 -3.49 -14.06
CA HIS A 99 -2.06 -3.00 -14.51
C HIS A 99 -1.83 -3.37 -15.97
N PHE A 100 -1.39 -2.39 -16.76
CA PHE A 100 -1.21 -2.54 -18.21
C PHE A 100 -0.10 -3.53 -18.58
N ASP A 101 0.91 -3.67 -17.72
CA ASP A 101 2.10 -4.50 -17.91
C ASP A 101 2.00 -5.89 -17.27
N ALA A 102 0.81 -6.29 -16.80
CA ALA A 102 0.62 -7.55 -16.11
C ALA A 102 0.79 -8.76 -17.06
N GLN A 103 1.71 -9.66 -16.70
CA GLN A 103 1.83 -10.98 -17.34
C GLN A 103 0.95 -11.98 -16.60
N LEU A 104 -0.04 -12.53 -17.29
CA LEU A 104 -1.03 -13.44 -16.71
C LEU A 104 -0.64 -14.88 -17.04
N PRO A 105 -0.18 -15.68 -16.06
CA PRO A 105 0.15 -17.08 -16.31
C PRO A 105 -1.12 -17.93 -16.39
N ASP A 106 -1.06 -18.99 -17.21
CA ASP A 106 -2.16 -19.97 -17.30
C ASP A 106 -2.13 -20.97 -16.14
N GLU A 107 -0.95 -21.24 -15.58
CA GLU A 107 -0.75 -22.17 -14.47
C GLU A 107 0.30 -21.69 -13.46
N ILE A 108 0.23 -22.23 -12.24
CA ILE A 108 1.23 -22.01 -11.18
C ILE A 108 2.08 -23.27 -11.04
N LEU A 109 3.39 -23.16 -11.29
CA LEU A 109 4.32 -24.28 -11.19
C LEU A 109 4.62 -24.65 -9.72
N PRO A 110 5.07 -25.87 -9.42
CA PRO A 110 5.38 -26.28 -8.04
C PRO A 110 6.37 -25.35 -7.32
N THR A 111 7.36 -24.82 -8.04
CA THR A 111 8.32 -23.85 -7.50
C THR A 111 7.64 -22.56 -7.07
N ASP A 112 6.74 -22.03 -7.90
CA ASP A 112 5.99 -20.81 -7.60
C ASP A 112 5.09 -21.01 -6.37
N ARG A 113 4.41 -22.16 -6.28
CA ARG A 113 3.59 -22.52 -5.11
C ARG A 113 4.41 -22.53 -3.83
N LYS A 114 5.59 -23.15 -3.85
CA LYS A 114 6.48 -23.20 -2.69
C LYS A 114 6.90 -21.79 -2.23
N ILE A 115 7.26 -20.93 -3.17
CA ILE A 115 7.68 -19.55 -2.88
C ILE A 115 6.49 -18.73 -2.36
N ALA A 116 5.34 -18.82 -3.03
CA ALA A 116 4.14 -18.11 -2.64
C ALA A 116 3.65 -18.55 -1.25
N GLU A 117 3.65 -19.85 -0.98
CA GLU A 117 3.30 -20.43 0.33
C GLU A 117 4.25 -19.92 1.43
N HIS A 118 5.55 -19.84 1.17
CA HIS A 118 6.52 -19.28 2.13
C HIS A 118 6.16 -17.85 2.51
N VAL A 119 5.98 -16.97 1.52
CA VAL A 119 5.66 -15.56 1.75
C VAL A 119 4.28 -15.41 2.40
N ALA A 120 3.31 -16.22 2.00
CA ALA A 120 1.97 -16.23 2.55
C ALA A 120 1.96 -16.58 4.05
N ASN A 121 2.73 -17.61 4.43
CA ASN A 121 2.90 -18.02 5.84
C ASN A 121 3.58 -16.93 6.66
N ASN A 122 4.64 -16.29 6.13
CA ASN A 122 5.27 -15.17 6.82
C ASN A 122 4.29 -14.00 7.02
N LEU A 123 3.58 -13.59 5.97
CA LEU A 123 2.58 -12.52 6.05
C LEU A 123 1.49 -12.84 7.07
N ALA A 124 0.92 -14.04 7.02
CA ALA A 124 -0.13 -14.47 7.93
C ALA A 124 0.37 -14.50 9.38
N ALA A 125 1.58 -15.01 9.64
CA ALA A 125 2.18 -15.03 10.96
C ALA A 125 2.41 -13.62 11.51
N MET A 126 2.92 -12.70 10.69
CA MET A 126 3.15 -11.30 11.08
C MET A 126 1.83 -10.58 11.39
N LEU A 127 0.80 -10.75 10.56
CA LEU A 127 -0.52 -10.15 10.80
C LEU A 127 -1.22 -10.76 12.02
N HIS A 128 -1.08 -12.07 12.23
CA HIS A 128 -1.59 -12.74 13.42
C HIS A 128 -0.92 -12.21 14.69
N TYR A 129 0.40 -12.03 14.67
CA TYR A 129 1.14 -11.40 15.77
C TYR A 129 0.62 -9.99 16.06
N MET A 130 0.40 -9.16 15.04
CA MET A 130 -0.17 -7.82 15.23
C MET A 130 -1.57 -7.88 15.84
N LYS A 131 -2.43 -8.78 15.36
CA LYS A 131 -3.79 -8.97 15.90
C LYS A 131 -3.79 -9.46 17.34
N LEU A 132 -2.85 -10.34 17.73
CA LEU A 132 -2.70 -10.78 19.12
C LEU A 132 -2.29 -9.63 20.07
N ASN A 133 -1.51 -8.67 19.58
CA ASN A 133 -1.11 -7.49 20.34
C ASN A 133 -2.17 -6.38 20.37
N ALA A 134 -3.23 -6.48 19.57
CA ALA A 134 -4.37 -5.57 19.58
C ALA A 134 -5.70 -6.34 19.44
N PRO A 135 -6.04 -7.17 20.45
CA PRO A 135 -7.15 -8.12 20.38
C PRO A 135 -8.52 -7.45 20.26
N GLU A 136 -8.66 -6.19 20.63
CA GLU A 136 -9.88 -5.39 20.54
C GLU A 136 -10.24 -4.94 19.11
N TYR A 137 -9.26 -4.87 18.20
CA TYR A 137 -9.50 -4.38 16.83
C TYR A 137 -9.58 -5.51 15.83
N GLU A 138 -10.59 -5.50 14.97
CA GLU A 138 -10.66 -6.45 13.85
C GLU A 138 -9.58 -6.18 12.81
N LEU A 139 -8.98 -7.24 12.26
CA LEU A 139 -8.11 -7.14 11.09
C LEU A 139 -8.99 -7.04 9.85
N ILE A 140 -9.02 -5.86 9.24
CA ILE A 140 -9.83 -5.58 8.05
C ILE A 140 -8.97 -5.80 6.81
N HIS A 141 -9.46 -6.64 5.90
CA HIS A 141 -8.87 -6.84 4.57
C HIS A 141 -9.38 -5.77 3.61
N SER A 142 -8.51 -5.25 2.75
CA SER A 142 -8.86 -4.27 1.73
C SER A 142 -9.65 -3.05 2.28
N PRO A 143 -9.18 -2.39 3.35
CA PRO A 143 -9.89 -1.25 3.93
C PRO A 143 -10.04 -0.13 2.90
N ARG A 144 -11.22 0.50 2.87
CA ARG A 144 -11.53 1.55 1.91
C ARG A 144 -10.64 2.78 2.15
N VAL A 145 -10.00 3.25 1.08
CA VAL A 145 -9.39 4.57 0.96
C VAL A 145 -10.41 5.53 0.32
N PRO A 146 -10.85 6.58 1.03
CA PRO A 146 -11.77 7.57 0.46
C PRO A 146 -11.21 8.22 -0.81
N GLY A 147 -12.10 8.63 -1.71
CA GLY A 147 -11.71 9.47 -2.86
C GLY A 147 -11.74 10.94 -2.50
N TYR A 148 -11.11 11.79 -3.32
CA TYR A 148 -11.12 13.24 -3.14
C TYR A 148 -11.07 13.97 -4.48
N GLN A 149 -12.08 14.79 -4.77
CA GLN A 149 -12.26 15.46 -6.05
C GLN A 149 -12.20 14.48 -7.25
N TRP A 150 -11.16 14.56 -8.10
CA TRP A 150 -10.96 13.66 -9.25
C TRP A 150 -10.18 12.39 -8.90
N ILE A 151 -9.62 12.31 -7.69
CA ILE A 151 -8.96 11.10 -7.18
C ILE A 151 -10.05 10.11 -6.76
N ALA A 152 -10.05 8.93 -7.38
CA ALA A 152 -11.00 7.87 -7.06
C ALA A 152 -10.80 7.36 -5.62
N SER A 153 -11.81 6.68 -5.08
CA SER A 153 -11.57 5.82 -3.92
C SER A 153 -10.69 4.63 -4.31
N GLY A 154 -9.95 4.10 -3.34
CA GLY A 154 -9.14 2.91 -3.48
C GLY A 154 -9.29 1.97 -2.29
N GLU A 155 -8.35 1.04 -2.17
CA GLU A 155 -8.27 0.07 -1.08
C GLU A 155 -6.81 0.00 -0.62
N GLY A 156 -6.58 -0.09 0.69
CA GLY A 156 -5.28 -0.48 1.26
C GLY A 156 -5.15 -2.00 1.32
N ASP A 157 -4.04 -2.52 1.82
CA ASP A 157 -3.88 -3.98 1.95
C ASP A 157 -4.64 -4.50 3.18
N PHE A 158 -4.32 -3.97 4.37
CA PHE A 158 -5.01 -4.29 5.61
C PHE A 158 -5.14 -3.07 6.53
N SER A 159 -6.01 -3.16 7.55
CA SER A 159 -5.97 -2.24 8.68
C SER A 159 -6.32 -2.93 9.99
N LEU A 160 -5.80 -2.40 11.08
CA LEU A 160 -6.09 -2.84 12.44
C LEU A 160 -6.35 -1.58 13.30
N GLY A 161 -7.61 -1.35 13.66
CA GLY A 161 -8.03 -0.12 14.33
C GLY A 161 -7.76 1.12 13.46
N GLN A 162 -6.99 2.09 13.98
CA GLN A 162 -6.57 3.29 13.24
C GLN A 162 -5.21 3.15 12.55
N THR A 163 -4.66 1.94 12.48
CA THR A 163 -3.41 1.63 11.79
C THR A 163 -3.68 1.09 10.40
N LEU A 164 -3.17 1.77 9.37
CA LEU A 164 -3.08 1.25 8.01
C LEU A 164 -1.89 0.28 7.93
N ILE A 165 -2.06 -0.88 7.32
CA ILE A 165 -0.98 -1.84 7.08
C ILE A 165 -0.82 -1.99 5.57
N GLU A 166 0.37 -1.72 5.06
CA GLU A 166 0.70 -1.82 3.64
C GLU A 166 1.87 -2.78 3.45
N VAL A 167 1.70 -3.74 2.56
CA VAL A 167 2.61 -4.87 2.34
C VAL A 167 3.48 -4.62 1.11
N LYS A 168 4.80 -4.78 1.26
CA LYS A 168 5.76 -4.72 0.15
C LYS A 168 6.63 -5.97 0.12
N CYS A 169 6.68 -6.64 -1.02
CA CYS A 169 7.51 -7.83 -1.23
C CYS A 169 8.81 -7.50 -2.02
N SER A 170 9.53 -6.45 -1.61
CA SER A 170 10.78 -6.02 -2.25
C SER A 170 12.01 -6.72 -1.68
N SER A 171 13.09 -6.78 -2.47
CA SER A 171 14.44 -7.16 -1.99
C SER A 171 15.13 -6.04 -1.21
N SER A 172 14.72 -4.79 -1.43
CA SER A 172 15.25 -3.59 -0.78
C SER A 172 14.39 -3.14 0.40
N ASN A 173 14.94 -2.22 1.18
CA ASN A 173 14.21 -1.41 2.17
C ASN A 173 13.06 -0.63 1.50
N PHE A 174 12.14 -0.10 2.32
CA PHE A 174 11.06 0.76 1.83
C PHE A 174 11.61 2.06 1.24
N GLY A 175 11.14 2.43 0.06
CA GLY A 175 11.57 3.63 -0.67
C GLY A 175 10.58 4.78 -0.56
N SER A 176 10.95 5.97 -1.04
CA SER A 176 10.07 7.15 -0.99
C SER A 176 8.72 6.93 -1.66
N ALA A 177 8.63 6.07 -2.68
CA ALA A 177 7.37 5.73 -3.31
C ALA A 177 6.38 5.04 -2.35
N ASP A 178 6.87 4.19 -1.45
CA ASP A 178 6.04 3.51 -0.45
C ASP A 178 5.48 4.53 0.56
N TYR A 179 6.31 5.47 1.01
CA TYR A 179 5.89 6.54 1.91
C TYR A 179 4.92 7.52 1.25
N ARG A 180 5.13 7.88 -0.02
CA ARG A 180 4.17 8.71 -0.78
C ARG A 180 2.81 8.02 -0.88
N GLN A 181 2.78 6.71 -1.12
CA GLN A 181 1.53 5.95 -1.19
C GLN A 181 0.76 6.04 0.12
N VAL A 182 1.39 5.75 1.26
CA VAL A 182 0.69 5.77 2.56
C VAL A 182 0.35 7.19 3.02
N LEU A 183 1.15 8.20 2.66
CA LEU A 183 0.81 9.61 2.87
C LEU A 183 -0.39 10.05 2.02
N MET A 184 -0.53 9.56 0.78
CA MET A 184 -1.75 9.77 -0.02
C MET A 184 -2.96 9.20 0.70
N TYR A 185 -2.86 7.96 1.18
CA TYR A 185 -3.98 7.30 1.85
C TYR A 185 -4.36 8.07 3.12
N TRP A 186 -3.37 8.50 3.91
CA TRP A 186 -3.61 9.36 5.06
C TRP A 186 -4.31 10.67 4.69
N LEU A 187 -3.80 11.42 3.69
CA LEU A 187 -4.40 12.68 3.23
C LEU A 187 -5.89 12.50 2.88
N LEU A 188 -6.23 11.45 2.14
CA LEU A 188 -7.60 11.15 1.74
C LEU A 188 -8.48 10.76 2.94
N SER A 189 -7.94 9.97 3.88
CA SER A 189 -8.66 9.65 5.12
C SER A 189 -8.88 10.86 6.01
N TYR A 190 -7.90 11.76 6.08
CA TYR A 190 -7.97 12.97 6.89
C TYR A 190 -8.98 13.96 6.29
N ALA A 191 -8.96 14.17 4.98
CA ALA A 191 -9.97 14.96 4.27
C ALA A 191 -11.39 14.43 4.55
N SER A 192 -11.58 13.11 4.38
CA SER A 192 -12.86 12.46 4.64
C SER A 192 -13.28 12.56 6.12
N ALA A 193 -12.35 12.47 7.06
CA ALA A 193 -12.64 12.61 8.48
C ALA A 193 -13.14 14.02 8.83
N ILE A 194 -12.58 15.06 8.21
CA ILE A 194 -13.01 16.44 8.41
C ILE A 194 -14.37 16.71 7.75
N GLU A 195 -14.57 16.24 6.52
CA GLU A 195 -15.78 16.57 5.72
C GLU A 195 -16.98 15.68 6.04
N GLN A 196 -16.74 14.41 6.37
CA GLN A 196 -17.76 13.35 6.43
C GLN A 196 -17.79 12.63 7.78
N ASN A 197 -17.01 13.08 8.76
CA ASN A 197 -16.91 12.48 10.09
C ASN A 197 -16.55 10.98 10.05
N THR A 198 -15.71 10.59 9.10
CA THR A 198 -15.16 9.23 8.99
C THR A 198 -13.90 9.04 9.83
N LEU A 199 -13.39 7.81 9.88
CA LEU A 199 -12.14 7.50 10.59
C LEU A 199 -10.91 8.06 9.84
N GLU A 200 -10.02 8.73 10.57
CA GLU A 200 -8.66 9.08 10.13
C GLU A 200 -7.68 7.98 10.53
N TRP A 201 -6.80 7.54 9.62
CA TRP A 201 -5.66 6.70 10.01
C TRP A 201 -4.65 7.51 10.82
N LYS A 202 -4.24 6.98 11.97
CA LYS A 202 -3.30 7.63 12.90
C LYS A 202 -1.87 7.12 12.76
N SER A 203 -1.74 5.89 12.28
CA SER A 203 -0.48 5.18 12.14
C SER A 203 -0.45 4.35 10.87
N VAL A 204 0.77 4.00 10.46
CA VAL A 204 1.02 3.09 9.37
C VAL A 204 2.06 2.06 9.79
N THR A 205 1.83 0.83 9.34
CA THR A 205 2.79 -0.27 9.37
C THR A 205 3.15 -0.61 7.94
N LEU A 206 4.39 -0.37 7.55
CA LEU A 206 4.94 -0.92 6.31
C LEU A 206 5.49 -2.31 6.62
N LEU A 207 5.00 -3.34 5.95
CA LEU A 207 5.29 -4.74 6.24
C LEU A 207 5.99 -5.40 5.05
N ASN A 208 7.12 -6.06 5.27
CA ASN A 208 7.79 -6.86 4.25
C ASN A 208 7.87 -8.34 4.66
N PRO A 209 6.97 -9.21 4.17
CA PRO A 209 6.90 -10.62 4.57
C PRO A 209 7.97 -11.47 3.88
N ARG A 210 8.66 -10.90 2.89
CA ARG A 210 9.80 -11.55 2.25
C ARG A 210 11.04 -11.47 3.12
N LYS A 211 11.26 -10.30 3.73
CA LYS A 211 12.41 -9.98 4.60
C LYS A 211 12.09 -10.02 6.09
N ASN A 212 10.84 -10.32 6.45
CA ASN A 212 10.33 -10.47 7.81
C ASN A 212 10.57 -9.24 8.69
N TYR A 213 10.36 -8.05 8.15
CA TYR A 213 10.48 -6.83 8.94
C TYR A 213 9.31 -5.90 8.72
N VAL A 214 9.10 -5.03 9.71
CA VAL A 214 8.08 -3.98 9.70
C VAL A 214 8.70 -2.65 10.06
N VAL A 215 8.10 -1.57 9.59
CA VAL A 215 8.35 -0.20 10.08
C VAL A 215 7.02 0.38 10.53
N ASP A 216 6.91 0.64 11.82
CA ASP A 216 5.73 1.23 12.46
C ASP A 216 5.98 2.71 12.73
N LEU A 217 5.08 3.57 12.25
CA LEU A 217 5.17 5.03 12.40
C LEU A 217 3.80 5.62 12.66
N SER A 218 3.73 6.67 13.48
CA SER A 218 2.54 7.53 13.49
C SER A 218 2.61 8.51 12.31
N PHE A 219 1.46 8.87 11.73
CA PHE A 219 1.44 9.90 10.68
C PHE A 219 1.90 11.25 11.21
N ASN A 220 1.67 11.55 12.50
CA ASN A 220 2.21 12.76 13.13
C ASN A 220 3.73 12.80 13.06
N GLU A 221 4.40 11.67 13.34
CA GLU A 221 5.86 11.58 13.27
C GLU A 221 6.35 11.79 11.82
N ILE A 222 5.71 11.15 10.85
CA ILE A 222 6.09 11.32 9.43
C ILE A 222 5.93 12.79 9.04
N ILE A 223 4.82 13.42 9.40
CA ILE A 223 4.52 14.82 9.07
C ILE A 223 5.54 15.77 9.71
N GLU A 224 5.85 15.59 11.00
CA GLU A 224 6.82 16.41 11.73
C GLU A 224 8.18 16.45 11.02
N VAL A 225 8.62 15.30 10.51
CA VAL A 225 9.91 15.18 9.82
C VAL A 225 9.83 15.67 8.36
N THR A 226 8.69 15.48 7.68
CA THR A 226 8.61 15.63 6.21
C THR A 226 7.96 16.93 5.73
N ALA A 227 7.05 17.53 6.51
CA ALA A 227 6.19 18.62 6.06
C ALA A 227 6.77 20.04 6.25
N ALA A 228 8.01 20.15 6.74
CA ALA A 228 8.70 21.41 6.99
C ALA A 228 7.90 22.37 7.89
N GLY A 229 7.38 21.87 9.01
CA GLY A 229 6.67 22.65 10.03
C GLY A 229 5.19 22.91 9.78
N LYS A 230 4.63 22.45 8.65
CA LYS A 230 3.19 22.57 8.38
C LYS A 230 2.36 21.68 9.31
N SER A 231 1.25 22.22 9.79
CA SER A 231 0.19 21.48 10.47
C SER A 231 -0.60 20.60 9.50
N LYS A 232 -1.37 19.64 10.04
CA LYS A 232 -2.26 18.78 9.24
C LYS A 232 -3.26 19.57 8.40
N ILE A 233 -3.78 20.68 8.95
CA ILE A 233 -4.76 21.53 8.26
C ILE A 233 -4.09 22.24 7.09
N GLU A 234 -2.93 22.87 7.29
CA GLU A 234 -2.18 23.53 6.20
C GLU A 234 -1.77 22.54 5.10
N ILE A 235 -1.41 21.31 5.49
CA ILE A 235 -1.13 20.22 4.56
C ILE A 235 -2.37 19.88 3.72
N LEU A 236 -3.54 19.75 4.35
CA LEU A 236 -4.80 19.46 3.65
C LEU A 236 -5.23 20.61 2.74
N GLU A 237 -5.08 21.86 3.17
CA GLU A 237 -5.39 23.05 2.36
C GLU A 237 -4.49 23.11 1.11
N LEU A 238 -3.18 22.90 1.30
CA LEU A 238 -2.20 22.86 0.21
C LEU A 238 -2.51 21.71 -0.76
N PHE A 239 -2.80 20.52 -0.23
CA PHE A 239 -3.24 19.37 -1.04
C PHE A 239 -4.49 19.71 -1.86
N SER A 240 -5.52 20.29 -1.23
CA SER A 240 -6.78 20.64 -1.86
C SER A 240 -6.59 21.65 -2.99
N SER A 241 -5.73 22.65 -2.76
CA SER A 241 -5.32 23.63 -3.77
C SER A 241 -4.61 22.98 -4.96
N MET A 242 -3.61 22.13 -4.70
CA MET A 242 -2.84 21.46 -5.76
C MET A 242 -3.69 20.48 -6.59
N VAL A 243 -4.57 19.71 -5.94
CA VAL A 243 -5.49 18.78 -6.62
C VAL A 243 -6.50 19.55 -7.47
N GLY A 244 -7.01 20.69 -6.97
CA GLY A 244 -7.89 21.58 -7.72
C GLY A 244 -7.21 22.21 -8.93
N ASP A 245 -6.00 22.74 -8.76
CA ASP A 245 -5.19 23.32 -9.83
C ASP A 245 -4.84 22.29 -10.91
N PHE A 246 -4.52 21.05 -10.52
CA PHE A 246 -4.27 19.97 -11.47
C PHE A 246 -5.51 19.69 -12.32
N ALA A 247 -6.69 19.65 -11.72
CA ALA A 247 -7.95 19.49 -12.45
C ALA A 247 -8.15 20.62 -13.47
N LEU A 248 -7.90 21.87 -13.07
CA LEU A 248 -8.04 23.04 -13.94
C LEU A 248 -7.05 23.03 -15.12
N LYS A 249 -5.79 22.66 -14.87
CA LYS A 249 -4.73 22.63 -15.89
C LYS A 249 -4.81 21.45 -16.85
N ALA A 250 -5.49 20.39 -16.47
CA ALA A 250 -5.61 19.19 -17.29
C ALA A 250 -6.91 19.23 -18.16
N LEU A 251 -7.88 20.08 -17.83
CA LEU A 251 -9.06 20.38 -18.68
C LEU A 251 -8.78 20.97 -20.09
N PRO A 252 -7.66 21.65 -20.41
CA PRO A 252 -7.38 22.17 -21.76
C PRO A 252 -7.00 21.09 -22.78
N GLU A 253 -6.51 19.92 -22.36
CA GLU A 253 -6.04 18.84 -23.27
C GLU A 253 -7.19 17.99 -23.86
N PHE A 254 -8.44 18.27 -23.51
CA PHE A 254 -9.64 17.63 -24.06
C PHE A 254 -10.61 18.65 -24.68
N LYS A 255 -10.08 19.62 -25.45
CA LYS A 255 -10.89 20.47 -26.32
C LYS A 255 -11.06 19.83 -27.70
N LEU A 256 -12.31 19.39 -27.95
CA LEU A 256 -13.01 19.12 -29.22
C LEU A 256 -12.27 18.31 -30.30
#